data_AF-A0A6I2ZMX9-F1
#
_entry.id   AF-A0A6I2ZMX9-F1
#
_cell.length_a   1.000
_cell.length_b   1.000
_cell.length_c   1.000
_cell.angle_alpha   90.00
_cell.angle_beta   90.00
_cell.angle_gamma   90.00
#
_symmetry.space_group_name_H-M   'P 1'
#
loop_
_entity.id
_entity.type
_entity.pdbx_description
1 polymer ?
#
loop_
_entity_poly.entity_id
_entity_poly.type
_entity_poly.pdbx_seq_one_letter_code
_entity_poly.pdbx_strand_id
1 'polypeptide(L)'
;MTEDAAVASDTERLASAFEGWLDAQRAAVDWMLAAPVPHTAQDLAEGYRWATRLASLAQEWFIEKNDALHPELFVSQTPFRKLMVDNPDVTYWFCALDSSQTY
;
A
#
# COMPACT_ATOMS: atom_id res chain seq x y z
N MET A 1 -27.32 11.13 20.08
CA MET A 1 -26.78 11.43 18.74
C MET A 1 -27.77 10.83 17.75
N THR A 2 -28.33 11.61 16.83
CA THR A 2 -29.32 11.11 15.85
C THR A 2 -28.62 10.35 14.72
N GLU A 3 -29.32 9.40 14.10
CA GLU A 3 -28.79 8.52 13.04
C GLU A 3 -28.23 9.32 11.85
N ASP A 4 -28.92 10.39 11.43
CA ASP A 4 -28.43 11.31 10.39
C ASP A 4 -27.11 12.00 10.74
N ALA A 5 -26.89 12.34 12.01
CA ALA A 5 -25.65 12.95 12.47
C ALA A 5 -24.49 11.94 12.51
N ALA A 6 -24.78 10.66 12.77
CA ALA A 6 -23.79 9.59 12.72
C ALA A 6 -23.36 9.28 11.27
N VAL A 7 -24.31 9.21 10.33
CA VAL A 7 -24.02 8.99 8.90
C VAL A 7 -23.20 10.13 8.28
N ALA A 8 -23.52 11.38 8.66
CA ALA A 8 -22.72 12.54 8.26
C ALA A 8 -21.27 12.43 8.77
N SER A 9 -21.08 12.01 10.02
CA SER A 9 -19.75 11.83 10.61
C SER A 9 -18.94 10.70 9.97
N ASP A 10 -19.60 9.61 9.54
CA ASP A 10 -18.93 8.52 8.84
C ASP A 10 -18.53 8.92 7.41
N THR A 11 -19.35 9.72 6.73
CA THR A 11 -19.03 10.25 5.41
C THR A 11 -17.80 11.15 5.47
N GLU A 12 -17.72 12.03 6.46
CA GLU A 12 -16.56 12.90 6.70
C GLU A 12 -15.29 12.08 7.02
N ARG A 13 -15.42 11.05 7.85
CA ARG A 13 -14.32 10.14 8.20
C ARG A 13 -13.78 9.39 6.99
N LEU A 14 -14.67 8.84 6.15
CA LEU A 14 -14.29 8.12 4.93
C LEU A 14 -13.64 9.07 3.91
N ALA A 15 -14.19 10.27 3.73
CA ALA A 15 -13.59 11.28 2.87
C ALA A 15 -12.18 11.65 3.35
N SER A 16 -12.00 11.90 4.65
CA SER A 16 -10.68 12.21 5.22
C SER A 16 -9.69 11.06 5.06
N ALA A 17 -10.12 9.81 5.22
CA ALA A 17 -9.26 8.64 5.02
C ALA A 17 -8.82 8.52 3.55
N PHE A 18 -9.74 8.76 2.61
CA PHE A 18 -9.44 8.72 1.18
C PHE A 18 -8.49 9.85 0.76
N GLU A 19 -8.67 11.06 1.27
CA GLU A 19 -7.71 12.16 1.06
C GLU A 19 -6.32 11.80 1.59
N GLY A 20 -6.24 11.22 2.81
CA GLY A 20 -4.97 10.73 3.35
C GLY A 20 -4.29 9.68 2.47
N TRP A 21 -5.07 8.81 1.83
CA TRP A 21 -4.56 7.84 0.85
C TRP A 21 -4.00 8.49 -0.42
N LEU A 22 -4.67 9.52 -0.94
CA LEU A 22 -4.17 10.29 -2.08
C LEU A 22 -2.89 11.05 -1.72
N ASP A 23 -2.84 11.65 -0.53
CA ASP A 23 -1.69 12.37 -0.02
C ASP A 23 -0.48 11.45 0.18
N ALA A 24 -0.68 10.22 0.68
CA ALA A 24 0.38 9.24 0.82
C ALA A 24 1.03 8.87 -0.52
N GLN A 25 0.23 8.72 -1.58
CA GLN A 25 0.75 8.45 -2.94
C GLN A 25 1.54 9.65 -3.49
N ARG A 26 1.06 10.88 -3.24
CA ARG A 26 1.80 12.09 -3.61
C ARG A 26 3.14 12.18 -2.88
N ALA A 27 3.13 11.94 -1.56
CA ALA A 27 4.33 11.96 -0.73
C ALA A 27 5.36 10.91 -1.18
N ALA A 28 4.93 9.72 -1.62
CA ALA A 28 5.83 8.70 -2.14
C ALA A 28 6.56 9.17 -3.41
N VAL A 29 5.87 9.87 -4.31
CA VAL A 29 6.47 10.48 -5.50
C VAL A 29 7.42 11.62 -5.11
N ASP A 30 7.02 12.48 -4.18
CA ASP A 30 7.87 13.59 -3.71
C ASP A 30 9.17 13.08 -3.09
N TRP A 31 9.12 12.01 -2.29
CA TRP A 31 10.31 11.36 -1.74
C TRP A 31 11.21 10.77 -2.83
N MET A 32 10.62 10.11 -3.83
CA MET A 32 11.36 9.59 -4.97
C MET A 32 12.07 10.72 -5.73
N LEU A 33 11.40 11.84 -5.98
CA LEU A 33 11.98 13.02 -6.65
C LEU A 33 13.04 13.74 -5.80
N ALA A 34 12.96 13.66 -4.48
CA ALA A 34 13.95 14.26 -3.58
C ALA A 34 15.21 13.41 -3.38
N ALA A 35 15.18 12.14 -3.79
CA ALA A 35 16.29 11.21 -3.56
C ALA A 35 17.55 11.63 -4.34
N PRO A 36 18.76 11.57 -3.71
CA PRO A 36 20.02 11.97 -4.34
C PRO A 36 20.57 10.86 -5.27
N VAL A 37 19.79 10.52 -6.30
CA VAL A 37 20.07 9.46 -7.27
C VAL A 37 19.95 10.01 -8.69
N PRO A 38 20.47 9.33 -9.72
CA PRO A 38 20.25 9.74 -11.11
C PRO A 38 18.76 9.78 -11.46
N HIS A 39 18.34 10.86 -12.13
CA HIS A 39 16.98 11.05 -12.63
C HIS A 39 16.98 11.09 -14.15
N THR A 40 17.48 10.03 -14.80
CA THR A 40 17.32 9.94 -16.25
C THR A 40 15.84 9.86 -16.61
N ALA A 41 15.49 10.12 -17.87
CA ALA A 41 14.10 10.01 -18.32
C ALA A 41 13.50 8.61 -18.05
N GLN A 42 14.33 7.56 -18.14
CA GLN A 42 13.94 6.20 -17.82
C GLN A 42 13.74 6.01 -16.31
N ASP A 43 14.66 6.49 -15.47
CA ASP A 43 14.54 6.38 -14.01
C ASP A 43 13.27 7.07 -13.49
N LEU A 44 12.97 8.26 -14.02
CA LEU A 44 11.75 8.99 -13.66
C LEU A 44 10.50 8.20 -14.06
N ALA A 45 10.41 7.74 -15.32
CA ALA A 45 9.27 6.96 -15.78
C ALA A 45 9.08 5.69 -14.95
N GLU A 46 10.17 5.00 -14.61
CA GLU A 46 10.14 3.80 -13.78
C GLU A 46 9.74 4.08 -12.33
N GLY A 47 10.20 5.19 -11.77
CA GLY A 47 9.86 5.60 -10.42
C GLY A 47 8.37 5.93 -10.25
N TYR A 48 7.78 6.68 -11.18
CA TYR A 48 6.33 6.91 -11.20
C TYR A 48 5.55 5.60 -11.34
N ARG A 49 6.01 4.70 -12.22
CA ARG A 49 5.41 3.37 -12.37
C ARG A 49 5.56 2.52 -11.11
N TRP A 50 6.66 2.65 -10.38
CA TRP A 50 6.90 1.95 -9.13
C TRP A 50 5.97 2.43 -8.02
N ALA A 51 5.73 3.74 -7.90
CA ALA A 51 4.79 4.29 -6.92
C ALA A 51 3.37 3.69 -7.06
N THR A 52 2.87 3.51 -8.28
CA THR A 52 1.54 2.90 -8.50
C THR A 52 1.53 1.40 -8.19
N ARG A 53 2.64 0.69 -8.41
CA ARG A 53 2.81 -0.71 -8.01
C ARG A 53 2.88 -0.87 -6.49
N LEU A 54 3.46 0.08 -5.77
CA LEU A 54 3.41 0.12 -4.31
C LEU A 54 2.01 0.41 -3.80
N ALA A 55 1.29 1.33 -4.43
CA ALA A 55 -0.09 1.64 -4.06
C ALA A 55 -0.98 0.39 -4.18
N SER A 56 -0.83 -0.41 -5.24
CA SER A 56 -1.58 -1.65 -5.39
C SER A 56 -1.18 -2.73 -4.36
N LEU A 57 0.10 -2.82 -3.98
CA LEU A 57 0.52 -3.69 -2.87
C LEU A 57 -0.13 -3.25 -1.56
N ALA A 58 -0.13 -1.96 -1.26
CA ALA A 58 -0.67 -1.44 -0.02
C ALA A 58 -2.17 -1.68 0.10
N GLN A 59 -2.94 -1.57 -0.99
CA GLN A 59 -4.35 -1.93 -0.98
C GLN A 59 -4.57 -3.43 -0.71
N GLU A 60 -3.85 -4.31 -1.43
CA GLU A 60 -3.96 -5.76 -1.20
C GLU A 60 -3.57 -6.13 0.23
N TRP A 61 -2.45 -5.61 0.74
CA TRP A 61 -1.97 -5.95 2.07
C TRP A 61 -2.84 -5.34 3.15
N PHE A 62 -2.98 -4.01 3.22
CA PHE A 62 -3.57 -3.34 4.38
C PHE A 62 -5.10 -3.30 4.39
N ILE A 63 -5.74 -3.46 3.22
CA ILE A 63 -7.20 -3.43 3.10
C ILE A 63 -7.75 -4.84 2.92
N GLU A 64 -7.28 -5.57 1.90
CA GLU A 64 -7.89 -6.84 1.53
C GLU A 64 -7.40 -8.04 2.36
N LYS A 65 -6.15 -8.03 2.82
CA LYS A 65 -5.50 -9.19 3.46
C LYS A 65 -5.03 -8.94 4.90
N ASN A 66 -5.54 -7.89 5.54
CA ASN A 66 -5.12 -7.49 6.90
C ASN A 66 -6.08 -7.92 8.01
N ASP A 67 -7.06 -8.78 7.73
CA ASP A 67 -7.87 -9.38 8.78
C ASP A 67 -7.11 -10.54 9.44
N ALA A 68 -6.46 -10.26 10.55
CA ALA A 68 -5.67 -11.23 11.30
C ALA A 68 -6.50 -12.38 11.91
N LEU A 69 -7.82 -12.23 12.04
CA LEU A 69 -8.72 -13.30 12.48
C LEU A 69 -9.11 -14.26 11.34
N HIS A 70 -8.90 -13.83 10.09
CA HIS A 70 -9.12 -14.63 8.88
C HIS A 70 -7.87 -14.56 7.98
N PRO A 71 -6.72 -15.08 8.45
CA PRO A 71 -5.45 -14.96 7.76
C PRO A 71 -5.47 -15.65 6.40
N GLU A 72 -4.89 -15.00 5.40
CA GLU A 72 -4.75 -15.55 4.06
C GLU A 72 -3.33 -15.27 3.52
N LEU A 73 -2.72 -16.27 2.91
CA LEU A 73 -1.46 -16.11 2.21
C LEU A 73 -1.69 -15.37 0.88
N PHE A 74 -0.87 -14.35 0.61
CA PHE A 74 -0.83 -13.68 -0.69
C PHE A 74 0.62 -13.43 -1.13
N VAL A 75 0.82 -13.24 -2.45
CA VAL A 75 2.15 -13.00 -3.02
C VAL A 75 2.44 -11.51 -3.03
N SER A 76 3.24 -11.01 -2.09
CA SER A 76 3.47 -9.56 -1.94
C SER A 76 4.33 -8.97 -3.07
N GLN A 77 5.26 -9.77 -3.63
CA GLN A 77 6.18 -9.33 -4.67
C GLN A 77 6.09 -10.26 -5.88
N THR A 78 5.94 -9.65 -7.06
CA THR A 78 5.70 -10.35 -8.32
C THR A 78 6.69 -9.87 -9.39
N PRO A 79 6.73 -10.48 -10.59
CA PRO A 79 7.52 -9.94 -11.70
C PRO A 79 7.20 -8.48 -12.03
N PHE A 80 5.98 -8.01 -11.70
CA PHE A 80 5.52 -6.64 -11.99
C PHE A 80 5.45 -5.75 -10.76
N ARG A 81 5.67 -6.27 -9.55
CA ARG A 81 5.56 -5.53 -8.29
C ARG A 81 6.77 -5.85 -7.42
N LYS A 82 7.70 -4.91 -7.40
CA LYS A 82 9.04 -5.07 -6.84
C LYS A 82 9.18 -4.19 -5.61
N LEU A 83 9.82 -4.71 -4.56
CA LEU A 83 10.05 -3.99 -3.32
C LEU A 83 11.52 -4.09 -2.96
N MET A 84 12.21 -2.95 -2.99
CA MET A 84 13.65 -2.84 -2.73
C MET A 84 14.47 -3.70 -3.72
N VAL A 85 15.27 -4.64 -3.20
CA VAL A 85 16.17 -5.51 -3.97
C VAL A 85 15.65 -6.94 -3.83
N ASP A 86 14.46 -7.18 -4.37
CA ASP A 86 13.81 -8.48 -4.26
C ASP A 86 14.57 -9.57 -5.04
N ASN A 87 14.58 -10.77 -4.49
CA ASN A 87 15.21 -11.91 -5.12
C ASN A 87 14.26 -12.49 -6.20
N PRO A 88 14.65 -12.47 -7.49
CA PRO A 88 13.79 -12.97 -8.57
C PRO A 88 13.49 -14.48 -8.48
N ASP A 89 14.29 -15.22 -7.72
CA ASP A 89 14.10 -16.67 -7.53
C ASP A 89 13.19 -17.01 -6.34
N VAL A 90 12.68 -16.00 -5.61
CA VAL A 90 11.85 -16.17 -4.43
C VAL A 90 10.38 -15.83 -4.74
N THR A 91 9.47 -16.72 -4.31
CA THR A 91 8.05 -16.39 -4.21
C THR A 91 7.76 -15.87 -2.80
N TYR A 92 7.53 -14.56 -2.68
CA TYR A 92 7.31 -13.88 -1.41
C TYR A 92 5.86 -14.02 -0.93
N TRP A 93 5.58 -15.08 -0.16
CA TRP A 93 4.30 -15.25 0.53
C TRP A 93 4.25 -14.44 1.83
N PHE A 94 3.18 -13.68 2.00
CA PHE A 94 2.90 -12.83 3.16
C PHE A 94 1.51 -13.14 3.73
N CYS A 95 1.33 -12.86 5.02
CA CYS A 95 0.05 -12.98 5.72
C CYS A 95 0.07 -12.06 6.95
N ALA A 96 -1.06 -11.43 7.25
CA ALA A 96 -1.25 -10.69 8.49
C ALA A 96 -1.67 -11.66 9.61
N LEU A 97 -0.96 -11.62 10.73
CA LEU A 97 -1.20 -12.51 11.87
C LEU A 97 -1.39 -11.70 13.15
N ASP A 98 -2.25 -12.19 14.04
CA ASP A 98 -2.38 -11.72 15.41
C ASP A 98 -1.43 -12.54 16.29
N SER A 99 -0.43 -11.88 16.86
CA SER A 99 0.57 -12.51 17.74
C SER A 99 -0.01 -13.18 18.99
N SER A 100 -1.27 -12.91 19.35
CA SER A 100 -1.96 -13.55 20.46
C SER A 100 -2.63 -14.89 20.12
N GLN A 101 -2.72 -15.25 18.83
CA GLN A 101 -3.34 -16.49 18.34
C GLN A 101 -2.30 -17.56 17.99
N THR A 102 -2.79 -18.78 17.73
CA THR A 102 -2.00 -19.90 17.17
C THR A 102 -2.52 -20.24 15.78
N TYR A 103 -1.61 -20.48 14.82
CA TYR A 103 -1.92 -20.75 13.42
C TYR A 103 -1.23 -22.02 12.92
#